data_AF-A0A3A9HKK6-F1
#
_entry.id   AF-A0A3A9HKK6-F1
#
_cell.length_a   1.000
_cell.length_b   1.000
_cell.length_c   1.000
_cell.angle_alpha   90.00
_cell.angle_beta   90.00
_cell.angle_gamma   90.00
#
_symmetry.space_group_name_H-M   'P 1'
#
loop_
_entity.id
_entity.type
_entity.pdbx_description
1 polymer ?
#
loop_
_entity_poly.entity_id
_entity_poly.type
_entity_poly.pdbx_seq_one_letter_code
_entity_poly.pdbx_strand_id
1 'polypeptide(L)'
;KPGTTEILDPNNVVQILGNIDVKDGTVNAALSGADSFWYGSEVGGVEYDKTTHTYGDLRPTSRLSLSLADGAQWVPDIMPIGDGGAGDSRAAVISAITLHRGGIVNMHGLNKHTDAALTVNELTIYNLATDGGIFRIDASGEKTGANHRNGTDYIMIKSGSGSAYVQPLDSAKLEGVGADNPVQFADAASGVTFVALPET
;
A
#
# COMPACT_ATOMS: atom_id res chain seq x y z
N LYS A 1 -6.79 -5.40 28.24
CA LYS A 1 -7.21 -6.38 27.21
C LYS A 1 -6.22 -7.53 27.24
N PRO A 2 -6.65 -8.80 27.10
CA PRO A 2 -5.70 -9.89 26.85
C PRO A 2 -4.85 -9.48 25.64
N GLY A 3 -3.54 -9.53 25.81
CA GLY A 3 -2.59 -9.16 24.77
C GLY A 3 -2.79 -10.07 23.56
N THR A 4 -3.23 -9.49 22.46
CA THR A 4 -2.91 -10.02 21.14
C THR A 4 -1.42 -9.74 20.97
N THR A 5 -0.58 -10.61 21.53
CA THR A 5 0.84 -10.58 21.25
C THR A 5 0.97 -10.86 19.77
N GLU A 6 1.41 -9.86 19.03
CA GLU A 6 1.74 -10.03 17.62
C GLU A 6 2.90 -11.02 17.53
N ILE A 7 2.68 -12.15 16.86
CA ILE A 7 3.71 -13.17 16.69
C ILE A 7 4.38 -12.94 15.34
N LEU A 8 5.46 -12.16 15.37
CA LEU A 8 6.34 -11.93 14.22
C LEU A 8 7.57 -12.84 14.34
N ASP A 9 7.39 -14.12 14.04
CA ASP A 9 8.49 -15.08 13.95
C ASP A 9 8.80 -15.34 12.46
N PRO A 10 9.99 -14.96 11.94
CA PRO A 10 10.32 -15.11 10.53
C PRO A 10 10.43 -16.57 10.07
N ASN A 11 10.44 -17.53 11.00
CA ASN A 11 10.41 -18.96 10.67
C ASN A 11 9.00 -19.48 10.40
N ASN A 12 7.96 -18.71 10.73
CA ASN A 12 6.57 -19.06 10.48
C ASN A 12 6.11 -18.43 9.17
N VAL A 13 6.20 -19.21 8.09
CA VAL A 13 5.76 -18.78 6.77
C VAL A 13 4.22 -18.75 6.71
N VAL A 14 3.67 -17.56 6.43
CA VAL A 14 2.23 -17.34 6.25
C VAL A 14 1.99 -16.80 4.85
N GLN A 15 1.16 -17.49 4.08
CA GLN A 15 0.80 -17.13 2.71
C GLN A 15 -0.71 -17.05 2.59
N ILE A 16 -1.22 -15.86 2.28
CA ILE A 16 -2.64 -15.59 2.13
C ILE A 16 -2.90 -15.21 0.68
N LEU A 17 -3.80 -15.93 0.04
CA LEU A 17 -4.31 -15.60 -1.29
C LEU A 17 -5.81 -15.30 -1.18
N GLY A 18 -6.18 -14.12 -1.67
CA GLY A 18 -7.57 -13.67 -1.69
C GLY A 18 -7.87 -12.58 -0.65
N ASN A 19 -9.11 -12.11 -0.72
CA ASN A 19 -9.56 -10.95 0.03
C ASN A 19 -9.92 -11.32 1.48
N ILE A 20 -9.65 -10.39 2.39
CA ILE A 20 -10.05 -10.49 3.79
C ILE A 20 -11.28 -9.61 3.98
N ASP A 21 -12.45 -10.23 4.17
CA ASP A 21 -13.71 -9.52 4.42
C ASP A 21 -13.90 -9.30 5.93
N VAL A 22 -13.99 -8.04 6.32
CA VAL A 22 -14.22 -7.55 7.69
C VAL A 22 -15.52 -6.73 7.78
N LYS A 23 -16.59 -7.16 7.11
CA LYS A 23 -17.90 -6.46 7.13
C LYS A 23 -18.44 -6.13 8.53
N ASP A 24 -18.14 -6.95 9.53
CA ASP A 24 -18.38 -6.67 10.95
C ASP A 24 -17.37 -7.43 11.81
N GLY A 25 -16.77 -6.77 12.80
CA GLY A 25 -15.75 -7.33 13.69
C GLY A 25 -14.31 -6.92 13.35
N THR A 26 -13.35 -7.65 13.91
CA THR A 26 -11.92 -7.33 13.78
C THR A 26 -11.12 -8.54 13.37
N VAL A 27 -10.29 -8.37 12.35
CA VAL A 27 -9.26 -9.34 11.97
C VAL A 27 -7.89 -8.72 12.24
N ASN A 28 -7.02 -9.49 12.90
CA ASN A 28 -5.61 -9.14 13.05
C ASN A 28 -4.79 -10.21 12.35
N ALA A 29 -3.96 -9.79 11.40
CA ALA A 29 -3.04 -10.67 10.68
C ALA A 29 -1.61 -10.16 10.90
N ALA A 30 -0.69 -11.06 11.20
CA ALA A 30 0.72 -10.75 11.38
C ALA A 30 1.55 -11.71 10.54
N LEU A 31 2.39 -11.17 9.66
CA LEU A 31 3.25 -11.92 8.76
C LEU A 31 4.69 -11.47 8.97
N SER A 32 5.62 -12.43 9.04
CA SER A 32 7.06 -12.17 9.15
C SER A 32 7.84 -13.13 8.25
N GLY A 33 9.01 -12.70 7.79
CA GLY A 33 9.89 -13.46 6.90
C GLY A 33 9.60 -13.22 5.42
N ALA A 34 10.65 -13.23 4.59
CA ALA A 34 10.59 -12.91 3.17
C ALA A 34 9.70 -13.85 2.33
N ASP A 35 9.44 -15.06 2.81
CA ASP A 35 8.56 -16.03 2.17
C ASP A 35 7.07 -15.87 2.54
N SER A 36 6.78 -14.97 3.49
CA SER A 36 5.42 -14.65 3.92
C SER A 36 4.82 -13.54 3.08
N PHE A 37 3.59 -13.74 2.62
CA PHE A 37 2.89 -12.72 1.85
C PHE A 37 1.37 -12.78 2.00
N TRP A 38 0.75 -11.64 1.74
CA TRP A 38 -0.66 -11.56 1.43
C TRP A 38 -0.83 -10.96 0.04
N TYR A 39 -1.55 -11.67 -0.83
CA TYR A 39 -2.06 -11.14 -2.08
C TYR A 39 -3.57 -11.02 -1.96
N GLY A 40 -4.10 -9.80 -2.01
CA GLY A 40 -5.51 -9.54 -1.82
C GLY A 40 -5.80 -8.15 -1.30
N SER A 41 -7.08 -7.89 -1.04
CA SER A 41 -7.57 -6.61 -0.53
C SER A 41 -8.46 -6.79 0.70
N GLU A 42 -8.50 -5.74 1.53
CA GLU A 42 -9.52 -5.63 2.57
C GLU A 42 -10.88 -5.37 1.91
N VAL A 43 -11.90 -6.12 2.34
CA VAL A 43 -13.28 -5.93 1.91
C VAL A 43 -14.14 -5.62 3.13
N GLY A 44 -15.10 -4.72 2.98
CA GLY A 44 -16.09 -4.46 4.02
C GLY A 44 -15.61 -3.63 5.20
N GLY A 45 -14.34 -3.22 5.27
CA GLY A 45 -13.81 -2.34 6.32
C GLY A 45 -14.05 -0.85 6.11
N VAL A 46 -14.23 -0.45 4.86
CA VAL A 46 -14.42 0.95 4.44
C VAL A 46 -15.77 1.08 3.72
N GLU A 47 -16.46 2.21 3.91
CA GLU A 47 -17.64 2.53 3.13
C GLU A 47 -17.27 2.73 1.65
N TYR A 48 -18.01 2.11 0.74
CA TYR A 48 -17.78 2.22 -0.70
C TYR A 48 -19.05 2.74 -1.37
N ASP A 49 -18.93 3.88 -2.02
CA ASP A 49 -20.01 4.47 -2.81
C ASP A 49 -19.95 3.87 -4.22
N LYS A 50 -20.94 3.04 -4.55
CA LYS A 50 -21.07 2.38 -5.86
C LYS A 50 -21.45 3.33 -6.98
N THR A 51 -22.00 4.51 -6.67
CA THR A 51 -22.38 5.50 -7.67
C THR A 51 -21.15 6.27 -8.12
N THR A 52 -20.32 6.72 -7.18
CA THR A 52 -19.10 7.49 -7.48
C THR A 52 -17.86 6.62 -7.64
N HIS A 53 -17.95 5.32 -7.29
CA HIS A 53 -16.84 4.38 -7.23
C HIS A 53 -15.72 4.84 -6.29
N THR A 54 -16.08 5.49 -5.19
CA THR A 54 -15.11 6.05 -4.22
C THR A 54 -15.19 5.37 -2.86
N TYR A 55 -14.06 5.34 -2.17
CA TYR A 55 -13.98 4.89 -0.77
C TYR A 55 -14.23 6.07 0.17
N GLY A 56 -15.29 5.97 0.97
CA GLY A 56 -15.64 6.84 2.08
C GLY A 56 -14.93 6.40 3.36
N ASP A 57 -15.49 6.71 4.54
CA ASP A 57 -14.84 6.49 5.84
C ASP A 57 -14.75 5.02 6.29
N LEU A 58 -13.95 4.77 7.34
CA LEU A 58 -13.93 3.46 8.02
C LEU A 58 -15.30 3.15 8.61
N ARG A 59 -15.73 1.90 8.47
CA ARG A 59 -16.90 1.42 9.19
C ARG A 59 -16.57 1.30 10.68
N PRO A 60 -17.42 1.82 11.58
CA PRO A 60 -17.11 1.87 13.02
C PRO A 60 -16.88 0.51 13.69
N THR A 61 -17.48 -0.56 13.16
CA THR A 61 -17.44 -1.90 13.76
C THR A 61 -16.51 -2.86 13.01
N SER A 62 -15.84 -2.39 11.96
CA SER A 62 -15.02 -3.20 11.07
C SER A 62 -13.58 -2.77 11.11
N ARG A 63 -12.65 -3.72 11.27
CA ARG A 63 -11.23 -3.39 11.18
C ARG A 63 -10.37 -4.59 10.79
N LEU A 64 -9.64 -4.46 9.70
CA LEU A 64 -8.41 -5.24 9.49
C LEU A 64 -7.22 -4.49 10.11
N SER A 65 -6.40 -5.20 10.87
CA SER A 65 -5.07 -4.73 11.26
C SER A 65 -4.04 -5.72 10.75
N LEU A 66 -3.24 -5.29 9.78
CA LEU A 66 -2.17 -6.10 9.20
C LEU A 66 -0.83 -5.67 9.76
N SER A 67 -0.02 -6.60 10.22
CA SER A 67 1.36 -6.34 10.55
C SER A 67 2.30 -7.14 9.66
N LEU A 68 3.31 -6.46 9.10
CA LEU A 68 4.31 -7.05 8.22
C LEU A 68 5.71 -6.79 8.78
N ALA A 69 6.55 -7.83 8.80
CA ALA A 69 7.92 -7.70 9.25
C ALA A 69 8.93 -8.55 8.49
N ASP A 70 10.21 -8.20 8.62
CA ASP A 70 11.34 -9.07 8.23
C ASP A 70 11.25 -9.53 6.77
N GLY A 71 10.82 -8.62 5.87
CA GLY A 71 10.64 -8.87 4.45
C GLY A 71 9.27 -9.42 4.02
N ALA A 72 8.37 -9.73 4.96
CA ALA A 72 7.00 -10.12 4.63
C ALA A 72 6.29 -9.01 3.85
N GLN A 73 5.47 -9.40 2.88
CA GLN A 73 4.90 -8.44 1.94
C GLN A 73 3.39 -8.55 1.77
N TRP A 74 2.74 -7.40 1.62
CA TRP A 74 1.40 -7.31 1.08
C TRP A 74 1.45 -6.79 -0.34
N VAL A 75 0.82 -7.52 -1.25
CA VAL A 75 0.54 -7.10 -2.63
C VAL A 75 -0.96 -6.79 -2.69
N PRO A 76 -1.36 -5.50 -2.67
CA PRO A 76 -2.76 -5.13 -2.72
C PRO A 76 -3.42 -5.63 -4.01
N ASP A 77 -4.64 -6.16 -3.92
CA ASP A 77 -5.45 -6.48 -5.10
C ASP A 77 -6.17 -5.21 -5.55
N ILE A 78 -5.54 -4.48 -6.46
CA ILE A 78 -5.95 -3.13 -6.85
C ILE A 78 -6.99 -3.22 -7.97
N MET A 79 -8.24 -2.92 -7.61
CA MET A 79 -9.39 -3.05 -8.49
C MET A 79 -9.56 -1.79 -9.37
N PRO A 80 -10.00 -1.92 -10.63
CA PRO A 80 -10.38 -0.78 -11.46
C PRO A 80 -11.50 0.03 -10.79
N ILE A 81 -11.36 1.35 -10.79
CA ILE A 81 -12.44 2.29 -10.45
C ILE A 81 -13.17 2.62 -11.76
N GLY A 82 -14.27 1.93 -12.04
CA GLY A 82 -15.07 2.17 -13.25
C GLY A 82 -15.64 0.90 -13.88
N ASP A 83 -16.11 1.01 -15.12
CA ASP A 83 -16.66 -0.10 -15.89
C ASP A 83 -15.59 -0.93 -16.64
N GLY A 84 -14.30 -0.67 -16.38
CA GLY A 84 -13.18 -1.41 -16.94
C GLY A 84 -12.63 -0.80 -18.24
N GLY A 85 -12.81 0.52 -18.41
CA GLY A 85 -12.27 1.28 -19.53
C GLY A 85 -10.77 1.54 -19.41
N ALA A 86 -10.11 1.76 -20.56
CA ALA A 86 -8.73 2.24 -20.57
C ALA A 86 -8.68 3.67 -19.99
N GLY A 87 -8.01 3.84 -18.85
CA GLY A 87 -7.87 5.14 -18.16
C GLY A 87 -8.45 5.18 -16.75
N ASP A 88 -9.10 4.12 -16.29
CA ASP A 88 -9.63 4.00 -14.92
C ASP A 88 -8.47 3.94 -13.90
N SER A 89 -8.48 4.82 -12.89
CA SER A 89 -7.59 4.69 -11.72
C SER A 89 -7.87 3.36 -11.03
N ARG A 90 -6.83 2.73 -10.48
CA ARG A 90 -6.98 1.49 -9.70
C ARG A 90 -6.75 1.83 -8.24
N ALA A 91 -7.66 1.43 -7.34
CA ALA A 91 -7.51 1.72 -5.93
C ALA A 91 -7.61 0.49 -5.01
N ALA A 92 -6.82 0.53 -3.94
CA ALA A 92 -6.94 -0.34 -2.79
C ALA A 92 -7.00 0.49 -1.50
N VAL A 93 -7.63 -0.09 -0.47
CA VAL A 93 -7.73 0.53 0.86
C VAL A 93 -7.39 -0.47 1.95
N ILE A 94 -6.84 0.01 3.05
CA ILE A 94 -6.67 -0.77 4.28
C ILE A 94 -6.95 0.06 5.53
N SER A 95 -7.62 -0.56 6.49
CA SER A 95 -8.03 0.01 7.77
C SER A 95 -6.85 0.34 8.66
N ALA A 96 -5.92 -0.59 8.83
CA ALA A 96 -4.71 -0.37 9.59
C ALA A 96 -3.59 -1.29 9.12
N ILE A 97 -2.39 -0.72 9.02
CA ILE A 97 -1.18 -1.49 8.76
C ILE A 97 -0.06 -1.04 9.67
N THR A 98 0.69 -2.02 10.18
CA THR A 98 1.93 -1.82 10.93
C THR A 98 3.08 -2.43 10.17
N LEU A 99 4.12 -1.64 9.89
CA LEU A 99 5.31 -2.10 9.18
C LEU A 99 6.52 -2.10 10.10
N HIS A 100 7.07 -3.27 10.33
CA HIS A 100 8.23 -3.47 11.19
C HIS A 100 9.43 -3.95 10.39
N ARG A 101 10.65 -3.54 10.73
CA ARG A 101 11.90 -4.21 10.29
C ARG A 101 11.91 -4.62 8.79
N GLY A 102 11.56 -3.69 7.90
CA GLY A 102 11.51 -3.96 6.46
C GLY A 102 10.30 -4.75 5.96
N GLY A 103 9.18 -4.80 6.69
CA GLY A 103 7.89 -5.24 6.15
C GLY A 103 7.43 -4.37 4.97
N ILE A 104 6.78 -4.97 3.98
CA ILE A 104 6.71 -4.40 2.63
C ILE A 104 5.27 -4.24 2.15
N VAL A 105 4.91 -3.03 1.73
CA VAL A 105 3.75 -2.79 0.87
C VAL A 105 4.24 -2.75 -0.57
N ASN A 106 3.81 -3.71 -1.39
CA ASN A 106 4.31 -3.91 -2.75
C ASN A 106 3.23 -3.57 -3.79
N MET A 107 3.17 -2.29 -4.17
CA MET A 107 2.18 -1.79 -5.14
C MET A 107 2.53 -2.18 -6.58
N HIS A 108 3.82 -2.35 -6.88
CA HIS A 108 4.28 -2.87 -8.17
C HIS A 108 3.93 -4.35 -8.38
N GLY A 109 3.85 -5.14 -7.31
CA GLY A 109 3.67 -6.60 -7.39
C GLY A 109 2.49 -7.04 -8.26
N LEU A 110 1.39 -6.28 -8.24
CA LEU A 110 0.21 -6.54 -9.06
C LEU A 110 0.51 -6.52 -10.57
N ASN A 111 1.28 -5.54 -11.03
CA ASN A 111 1.65 -5.39 -12.44
C ASN A 111 2.41 -6.62 -12.97
N LYS A 112 3.20 -7.29 -12.11
CA LYS A 112 3.90 -8.53 -12.47
C LYS A 112 2.98 -9.75 -12.64
N HIS A 113 1.79 -9.75 -12.04
CA HIS A 113 0.89 -10.90 -12.05
C HIS A 113 -0.25 -10.79 -13.07
N THR A 114 -0.58 -9.58 -13.52
CA THR A 114 -1.68 -9.35 -14.47
C THR A 114 -1.22 -9.02 -15.89
N ASP A 115 0.09 -8.98 -16.16
CA ASP A 115 0.69 -8.45 -17.39
C ASP A 115 0.12 -7.08 -17.80
N ALA A 116 -0.37 -6.33 -16.81
CA ALA A 116 -0.94 -5.01 -17.06
C ALA A 116 0.21 -4.06 -17.40
N ALA A 117 0.01 -3.21 -18.41
CA ALA A 117 0.86 -2.06 -18.58
C ALA A 117 0.95 -1.27 -17.27
N LEU A 118 2.04 -0.53 -17.06
CA LEU A 118 2.22 0.33 -15.88
C LEU A 118 0.95 1.18 -15.68
N THR A 119 0.15 0.78 -14.70
CA THR A 119 -1.06 1.49 -14.30
C THR A 119 -0.74 2.20 -13.01
N VAL A 120 -1.12 3.48 -12.95
CA VAL A 120 -0.98 4.26 -11.71
C VAL A 120 -1.92 3.63 -10.68
N ASN A 121 -1.32 3.15 -9.60
CA ASN A 121 -2.08 2.58 -8.50
C ASN A 121 -2.27 3.60 -7.38
N GLU A 122 -3.43 3.59 -6.77
CA GLU A 122 -3.77 4.42 -5.62
C GLU A 122 -4.00 3.54 -4.39
N LEU A 123 -3.31 3.83 -3.29
CA LEU A 123 -3.48 3.13 -2.03
C LEU A 123 -3.89 4.12 -0.94
N THR A 124 -5.01 3.85 -0.27
CA THR A 124 -5.37 4.58 0.95
C THR A 124 -5.12 3.71 2.18
N ILE A 125 -4.30 4.22 3.10
CA ILE A 125 -4.06 3.66 4.41
C ILE A 125 -4.73 4.55 5.44
N TYR A 126 -5.69 4.01 6.18
CA TYR A 126 -6.37 4.78 7.21
C TYR A 126 -5.51 5.05 8.43
N ASN A 127 -4.75 4.05 8.88
CA ASN A 127 -3.84 4.17 10.01
C ASN A 127 -2.54 3.39 9.77
N LEU A 128 -1.43 4.12 9.62
CA LEU A 128 -0.10 3.55 9.50
C LEU A 128 0.68 3.64 10.82
N ALA A 129 1.28 2.54 11.27
CA ALA A 129 2.39 2.59 12.21
C ALA A 129 3.62 1.99 11.54
N THR A 130 4.80 2.60 11.66
CA THR A 130 6.01 2.07 11.01
C THR A 130 7.28 2.41 11.79
N ASP A 131 8.21 1.46 11.86
CA ASP A 131 9.57 1.68 12.38
C ASP A 131 10.67 1.42 11.35
N GLY A 132 10.29 1.25 10.09
CA GLY A 132 11.20 0.94 8.98
C GLY A 132 10.55 0.12 7.88
N GLY A 133 9.25 0.28 7.66
CA GLY A 133 8.53 -0.34 6.56
C GLY A 133 8.95 0.18 5.19
N ILE A 134 8.72 -0.61 4.15
CA ILE A 134 9.09 -0.28 2.77
C ILE A 134 7.83 -0.20 1.91
N PHE A 135 7.69 0.90 1.17
CA PHE A 135 6.74 1.04 0.07
C PHE A 135 7.46 0.85 -1.25
N ARG A 136 7.18 -0.28 -1.92
CA ARG A 136 7.66 -0.53 -3.30
C ARG A 136 6.65 0.00 -4.29
N ILE A 137 7.09 0.91 -5.13
CA ILE A 137 6.22 1.67 -6.04
C ILE A 137 6.77 1.67 -7.47
N ASP A 138 5.86 1.82 -8.42
CA ASP A 138 6.17 2.33 -9.74
C ASP A 138 6.27 3.86 -9.69
N ALA A 139 7.37 4.40 -10.21
CA ALA A 139 7.61 5.84 -10.26
C ALA A 139 8.24 6.23 -11.59
N SER A 140 7.95 7.46 -12.03
CA SER A 140 8.47 7.98 -13.29
C SER A 140 8.74 9.48 -13.21
N GLY A 141 9.84 9.91 -13.84
CA GLY A 141 10.22 11.30 -14.05
C GLY A 141 9.68 11.88 -15.36
N GLU A 142 9.02 11.07 -16.20
CA GLU A 142 8.43 11.56 -17.44
C GLU A 142 7.30 12.55 -17.13
N LYS A 143 7.49 13.81 -17.54
CA LYS A 143 6.57 14.89 -17.19
C LYS A 143 5.24 14.72 -17.92
N THR A 144 4.22 14.23 -17.22
CA THR A 144 2.88 14.00 -17.79
C THR A 144 1.89 15.13 -17.52
N GLY A 145 2.20 16.08 -16.63
CA GLY A 145 1.31 17.20 -16.31
C GLY A 145 1.72 18.03 -15.08
N ALA A 146 0.83 18.90 -14.62
CA ALA A 146 1.09 19.84 -13.51
C ALA A 146 1.00 19.23 -12.11
N ASN A 147 0.42 18.04 -11.96
CA ASN A 147 0.17 17.44 -10.65
C ASN A 147 1.40 16.70 -10.08
N HIS A 148 2.54 16.72 -10.79
CA HIS A 148 3.80 16.10 -10.35
C HIS A 148 3.71 14.60 -10.02
N ARG A 149 2.63 13.92 -10.43
CA ARG A 149 2.47 12.47 -10.27
C ARG A 149 3.29 11.71 -11.30
N ASN A 150 3.42 12.22 -12.53
CA ASN A 150 4.27 11.66 -13.59
C ASN A 150 4.07 10.15 -13.84
N GLY A 151 2.85 9.61 -13.64
CA GLY A 151 2.61 8.17 -13.77
C GLY A 151 3.12 7.32 -12.60
N THR A 152 3.43 7.94 -11.47
CA THR A 152 3.87 7.31 -10.21
C THR A 152 2.67 6.86 -9.38
N ASP A 153 2.79 5.71 -8.72
CA ASP A 153 1.81 5.25 -7.73
C ASP A 153 1.54 6.32 -6.65
N TYR A 154 0.35 6.31 -6.05
CA TYR A 154 0.02 7.18 -4.92
C TYR A 154 -0.25 6.42 -3.64
N ILE A 155 0.19 7.00 -2.54
CA ILE A 155 -0.16 6.54 -1.19
C ILE A 155 -0.79 7.69 -0.42
N MET A 156 -2.05 7.54 -0.04
CA MET A 156 -2.72 8.43 0.89
C MET A 156 -2.70 7.81 2.30
N ILE A 157 -2.14 8.51 3.29
CA ILE A 157 -2.09 8.04 4.68
C ILE A 157 -2.87 9.01 5.55
N LYS A 158 -4.08 8.61 5.97
CA LYS A 158 -5.00 9.50 6.69
C LYS A 158 -4.58 9.76 8.13
N SER A 159 -3.98 8.78 8.78
CA SER A 159 -3.47 8.90 10.15
C SER A 159 -2.31 7.94 10.39
N GLY A 160 -1.54 8.18 11.45
CA GLY A 160 -0.43 7.31 11.79
C GLY A 160 0.84 8.02 12.23
N SER A 161 1.88 7.24 12.42
CA SER A 161 3.20 7.75 12.78
C SER A 161 4.34 6.81 12.39
N GLY A 162 5.51 7.38 12.17
CA GLY A 162 6.76 6.64 12.02
C GLY A 162 7.53 7.00 10.76
N SER A 163 8.70 6.37 10.60
CA SER A 163 9.50 6.50 9.38
C SER A 163 9.30 5.28 8.50
N ALA A 164 9.06 5.53 7.21
CA ALA A 164 9.02 4.51 6.17
C ALA A 164 10.08 4.81 5.11
N TYR A 165 10.37 3.79 4.32
CA TYR A 165 11.20 3.88 3.14
C TYR A 165 10.35 3.79 1.88
N VAL A 166 10.74 4.53 0.84
CA VAL A 166 10.20 4.38 -0.50
C VAL A 166 11.26 3.75 -1.42
N GLN A 167 10.85 2.73 -2.17
CA GLN A 167 11.69 1.98 -3.09
C GLN A 167 11.04 1.98 -4.49
N PRO A 168 11.43 2.91 -5.37
CA PRO A 168 11.10 2.83 -6.80
C PRO A 168 11.74 1.59 -7.44
N LEU A 169 11.00 0.81 -8.22
CA LEU A 169 11.53 -0.43 -8.81
C LEU A 169 12.24 -0.27 -10.17
N ASP A 170 12.16 0.90 -10.79
CA ASP A 170 12.88 1.19 -12.03
C ASP A 170 13.58 2.54 -11.89
N SER A 171 14.82 2.49 -11.40
CA SER A 171 15.63 3.68 -11.19
C SER A 171 15.91 4.45 -12.48
N ALA A 172 15.90 3.79 -13.65
CA ALA A 172 16.06 4.45 -14.94
C ALA A 172 14.83 5.32 -15.28
N LYS A 173 13.63 4.92 -14.85
CA LYS A 173 12.42 5.76 -15.01
C LYS A 173 12.44 7.03 -14.16
N LEU A 174 13.36 7.16 -13.20
CA LEU A 174 13.54 8.39 -12.43
C LEU A 174 14.41 9.44 -13.15
N GLU A 175 14.82 9.19 -14.39
CA GLU A 175 15.51 10.20 -15.19
C GLU A 175 14.67 11.50 -15.27
N GLY A 176 15.31 12.63 -15.01
CA GLY A 176 14.66 13.93 -15.00
C GLY A 176 13.91 14.30 -13.72
N VAL A 177 13.90 13.44 -12.70
CA VAL A 177 13.41 13.82 -11.36
C VAL A 177 14.37 14.81 -10.71
N GLY A 178 13.85 15.94 -10.24
CA GLY A 178 14.64 17.00 -9.62
C GLY A 178 13.78 18.12 -9.07
N ALA A 179 14.39 19.22 -8.62
CA ALA A 179 13.66 20.33 -8.02
C ALA A 179 12.61 20.96 -8.99
N ASP A 180 12.93 21.01 -10.28
CA ASP A 180 12.06 21.57 -11.33
C ASP A 180 11.02 20.55 -11.87
N ASN A 181 11.16 19.28 -11.48
CA ASN A 181 10.28 18.19 -11.84
C ASN A 181 10.19 17.19 -10.67
N PRO A 182 9.57 17.61 -9.56
CA PRO A 182 9.41 16.73 -8.42
C PRO A 182 8.43 15.60 -8.77
N VAL A 183 8.62 14.44 -8.14
CA VAL A 183 7.69 13.32 -8.23
C VAL A 183 6.97 13.16 -6.89
N GLN A 184 5.66 13.31 -6.92
CA GLN A 184 4.78 13.15 -5.77
C GLN A 184 4.24 11.73 -5.74
N PHE A 185 4.59 10.99 -4.69
CA PHE A 185 4.15 9.60 -4.49
C PHE A 185 3.24 9.42 -3.27
N ALA A 186 3.14 10.42 -2.38
CA ALA A 186 2.31 10.31 -1.19
C ALA A 186 1.74 11.65 -0.70
N ASP A 187 0.59 11.56 -0.04
CA ASP A 187 0.03 12.56 0.88
C ASP A 187 -0.25 11.86 2.21
N ALA A 188 0.38 12.35 3.28
CA ALA A 188 0.46 11.62 4.53
C ALA A 188 0.25 12.51 5.74
N ALA A 189 -0.38 11.94 6.77
CA ALA A 189 -0.48 12.54 8.09
C ALA A 189 0.89 12.99 8.61
N SER A 190 0.93 14.15 9.27
CA SER A 190 2.18 14.82 9.72
C SER A 190 3.10 13.98 10.61
N GLY A 191 2.61 12.90 11.22
CA GLY A 191 3.42 11.97 12.01
C GLY A 191 4.23 10.96 11.19
N VAL A 192 4.02 10.90 9.87
CA VAL A 192 4.66 9.93 8.97
C VAL A 192 5.70 10.64 8.12
N THR A 193 6.90 10.07 8.06
CA THR A 193 8.01 10.54 7.22
C THR A 193 8.47 9.47 6.26
N PHE A 194 8.99 9.89 5.10
CA PHE A 194 9.57 9.00 4.10
C PHE A 194 11.05 9.28 3.89
N VAL A 195 11.83 8.22 3.71
CA VAL A 195 13.22 8.26 3.31
C VAL A 195 13.38 7.44 2.03
N ALA A 196 14.08 7.95 1.02
CA ALA A 196 14.36 7.15 -0.18
C ALA A 196 15.41 6.08 0.14
N LEU A 197 15.15 4.83 -0.25
CA LEU A 197 16.19 3.80 -0.33
C LEU A 197 16.68 3.69 -1.77
N PRO A 198 18.00 3.68 -2.02
CA PRO A 198 18.52 3.22 -3.31
C PRO A 198 18.16 1.74 -3.50
N GLU A 199 17.97 1.34 -4.75
CA GLU A 199 17.87 -0.08 -5.12
C GLU A 199 19.15 -0.80 -4.65
N THR A 200 19.01 -1.88 -3.88
CA THR A 200 20.12 -2.74 -3.46
C THR A 200 20.21 -3.98 -4.32
#